data_AF-A0A7C5TZT6-F1
#
_entry.id   AF-A0A7C5TZT6-F1
#
_cell.length_a   1.000
_cell.length_b   1.000
_cell.length_c   1.000
_cell.angle_alpha   90.00
_cell.angle_beta   90.00
_cell.angle_gamma   90.00
#
_symmetry.space_group_name_H-M   'P 1'
#
loop_
_entity.id
_entity.type
_entity.pdbx_description
1 polymer ?
#
loop_
_entity_poly.entity_id
_entity_poly.type
_entity_poly.pdbx_seq_one_letter_code
_entity_poly.pdbx_strand_id
1 'polypeptide(L)'
;MRDLYEAELRRLHESAQEFAEAYPEQAGMLNLADVKDRDPYIERLLEGMAYLTAQIRSHIEDDIPEISETLLNHLWPHFLRPYPSATIMEFEPKKGLLQSPQCLARGTRVMSDLVGDPDEGKVQCRFRTTAPVVLNPLRIASLELDEPSGGGTRFRLGFRTDPGIDVGDLDLAALKIHLKADPALAL
;
A
#
# COMPACT_ATOMS: atom_id res chain seq x y z
N MET A 1 -0.94 -29.04 -0.63
CA MET A 1 -0.28 -30.35 -0.78
C MET A 1 -1.20 -31.38 -1.44
N ARG A 2 -2.39 -31.69 -0.90
CA ARG A 2 -3.35 -32.60 -1.56
C ARG A 2 -3.69 -32.20 -3.00
N ASP A 3 -3.98 -30.91 -3.22
CA ASP A 3 -4.33 -30.41 -4.56
C ASP A 3 -3.16 -30.50 -5.55
N LEU A 4 -1.93 -30.28 -5.07
CA LEU A 4 -0.71 -30.44 -5.86
C LEU A 4 -0.47 -31.90 -6.23
N TYR A 5 -0.69 -32.82 -5.29
CA TYR A 5 -0.61 -34.25 -5.54
C TYR A 5 -1.62 -34.70 -6.60
N GLU A 6 -2.90 -34.30 -6.46
CA GLU A 6 -3.94 -34.63 -7.43
C GLU A 6 -3.65 -34.02 -8.82
N ALA A 7 -3.06 -32.82 -8.85
CA ALA A 7 -2.63 -32.17 -10.09
C ALA A 7 -1.43 -32.89 -10.76
N GLU A 8 -0.41 -33.29 -10.00
CA GLU A 8 0.73 -34.04 -10.54
C GLU A 8 0.35 -35.45 -10.97
N LEU A 9 -0.57 -36.12 -10.26
CA LEU A 9 -1.09 -37.42 -10.66
C LEU A 9 -1.82 -37.33 -12.01
N ARG A 10 -2.64 -36.29 -12.19
CA ARG A 10 -3.32 -36.04 -13.47
C ARG A 10 -2.32 -35.76 -14.59
N ARG A 11 -1.33 -34.90 -14.35
CA ARG A 11 -0.27 -34.61 -15.34
C ARG A 11 0.52 -35.85 -15.72
N LEU A 12 0.81 -36.72 -14.75
CA LEU A 12 1.51 -37.97 -14.98
C LEU A 12 0.70 -38.90 -15.89
N HIS A 13 -0.62 -38.99 -15.67
CA HIS A 13 -1.52 -39.76 -16.53
C HIS A 13 -1.64 -39.17 -17.94
N GLU A 14 -1.82 -37.86 -18.06
CA GLU A 14 -1.86 -37.15 -19.36
C GLU A 14 -0.56 -37.38 -20.14
N SER A 15 0.59 -37.18 -19.49
CA SER A 15 1.92 -37.37 -20.10
C SER A 15 2.16 -38.83 -20.50
N ALA A 16 1.67 -39.79 -19.70
CA ALA A 16 1.77 -41.21 -20.02
C ALA A 16 0.94 -41.58 -21.26
N GLN A 17 -0.23 -40.94 -21.44
CA GLN A 17 -1.06 -41.13 -22.62
C GLN A 17 -0.39 -40.54 -23.87
N GLU A 18 0.12 -39.31 -23.79
CA GLU A 18 0.87 -38.68 -24.88
C GLU A 18 2.09 -39.52 -25.30
N PHE A 19 2.83 -40.05 -24.31
CA PHE A 19 3.95 -40.95 -24.56
C PHE A 19 3.51 -42.25 -25.24
N ALA A 20 2.36 -42.82 -24.84
CA ALA A 20 1.85 -44.05 -25.43
C ALA A 20 1.40 -43.88 -26.88
N GLU A 21 0.83 -42.72 -27.22
CA GLU A 21 0.46 -42.37 -28.59
C GLU A 21 1.70 -42.17 -29.49
N ALA A 22 2.75 -41.55 -28.96
CA ALA A 22 3.98 -41.29 -29.69
C ALA A 22 4.90 -42.53 -29.83
N TYR A 23 4.91 -43.41 -28.83
CA TYR A 23 5.85 -44.54 -28.71
C TYR A 23 5.14 -45.84 -28.30
N PRO A 24 4.31 -46.43 -29.19
CA PRO A 24 3.44 -47.55 -28.83
C PRO A 24 4.20 -48.82 -28.44
N GLU A 25 5.36 -49.09 -29.05
CA GLU A 25 6.17 -50.27 -28.73
C GLU A 25 6.72 -50.19 -27.29
N GLN A 26 7.30 -49.05 -26.92
CA GLN A 26 7.85 -48.79 -25.59
C GLN A 26 6.74 -48.70 -24.53
N ALA A 27 5.61 -48.07 -24.86
CA ALA A 27 4.47 -47.96 -23.96
C ALA A 27 3.79 -49.31 -23.72
N GLY A 28 3.82 -50.22 -24.69
CA GLY A 28 3.41 -51.62 -24.52
C GLY A 28 4.27 -52.36 -23.49
N MET A 29 5.59 -52.12 -23.49
CA MET A 29 6.49 -52.71 -22.49
C MET A 29 6.22 -52.20 -21.07
N LEU A 30 5.74 -50.96 -20.95
CA LEU A 30 5.42 -50.30 -19.69
C LEU A 30 3.93 -50.41 -19.30
N ASN A 31 3.12 -51.07 -20.12
CA ASN A 31 1.67 -51.22 -19.96
C ASN A 31 0.94 -49.87 -19.73
N LEU A 32 1.38 -48.82 -20.44
CA LEU A 32 0.86 -47.46 -20.27
C LEU A 32 -0.39 -47.18 -21.12
N ALA A 33 -0.67 -48.02 -22.11
CA ALA A 33 -1.69 -47.80 -23.14
C ALA A 33 -3.14 -48.04 -22.68
N ASP A 34 -3.40 -48.91 -21.70
CA ASP A 34 -4.74 -49.16 -21.17
C ASP A 34 -4.76 -49.08 -19.64
N VAL A 35 -5.57 -48.16 -19.11
CA VAL A 35 -5.72 -47.93 -17.67
C VAL A 35 -6.35 -49.14 -16.97
N LYS A 36 -7.10 -49.98 -17.70
CA LYS A 36 -7.83 -51.11 -17.10
C LYS A 36 -6.97 -52.33 -16.77
N ASP A 37 -5.82 -52.48 -17.43
CA ASP A 37 -4.92 -53.64 -17.26
C ASP A 37 -3.63 -53.30 -16.50
N ARG A 38 -3.57 -52.14 -15.83
CA ARG A 38 -2.39 -51.72 -15.06
C ARG A 38 -2.24 -52.52 -13.77
N ASP A 39 -1.01 -52.97 -13.53
CA ASP A 39 -0.64 -53.63 -12.29
C ASP A 39 -0.82 -52.67 -11.10
N PRO A 40 -1.55 -53.06 -10.04
CA PRO A 40 -1.76 -52.22 -8.86
C PRO A 40 -0.48 -51.74 -8.16
N TYR A 41 0.63 -52.49 -8.25
CA TYR A 41 1.92 -52.11 -7.68
C TYR A 41 2.61 -51.03 -8.51
N ILE A 42 2.45 -51.05 -9.83
CA ILE A 42 2.96 -50.01 -10.72
C ILE A 42 2.15 -48.72 -10.51
N GLU A 43 0.83 -48.82 -10.38
CA GLU A 43 -0.01 -47.63 -10.12
C GLU A 43 0.37 -46.97 -8.79
N ARG A 44 0.59 -47.76 -7.72
CA ARG A 44 1.10 -47.24 -6.43
C ARG A 44 2.49 -46.61 -6.52
N LEU A 45 3.34 -47.10 -7.43
CA LEU A 45 4.66 -46.50 -7.68
C LEU A 45 4.51 -45.14 -8.39
N LEU A 46 3.61 -45.05 -9.37
CA LEU A 46 3.30 -43.80 -10.07
C LEU A 46 2.64 -42.76 -9.14
N GLU A 47 1.74 -43.19 -8.25
CA GLU A 47 1.22 -42.37 -7.16
C GLU A 47 2.35 -41.86 -6.25
N GLY A 48 3.27 -42.74 -5.85
CA GLY A 48 4.45 -42.35 -5.07
C GLY A 48 5.33 -41.31 -5.79
N MET A 49 5.52 -41.46 -7.10
CA MET A 49 6.25 -40.51 -7.94
C MET A 49 5.53 -39.15 -8.04
N ALA A 50 4.21 -39.16 -8.23
CA ALA A 50 3.40 -37.96 -8.23
C ALA A 50 3.49 -37.23 -6.87
N TYR A 51 3.49 -37.97 -5.77
CA TYR A 51 3.65 -37.40 -4.42
C TYR A 51 5.01 -36.74 -4.21
N LEU A 52 6.11 -37.39 -4.62
CA LEU A 52 7.44 -36.79 -4.53
C LEU A 52 7.58 -35.55 -5.41
N THR A 53 7.02 -35.60 -6.63
CA THR A 53 7.06 -34.47 -7.57
C THR A 53 6.24 -33.29 -7.05
N ALA A 54 5.08 -33.55 -6.44
CA ALA A 54 4.26 -32.54 -5.80
C ALA A 54 4.98 -31.85 -4.63
N GLN A 55 5.79 -32.58 -3.86
CA GLN A 55 6.61 -31.98 -2.80
C GLN A 55 7.70 -31.06 -3.36
N ILE A 56 8.42 -31.51 -4.40
CA ILE A 56 9.44 -30.70 -5.06
C ILE A 56 8.82 -29.42 -5.62
N ARG A 57 7.67 -29.54 -6.29
CA ARG A 57 6.96 -28.40 -6.86
C ARG A 57 6.46 -27.43 -5.79
N SER A 58 5.91 -27.94 -4.69
CA SER A 58 5.51 -27.10 -3.55
C SER A 58 6.71 -26.29 -3.05
N HIS A 59 7.85 -26.93 -2.86
CA HIS A 59 9.06 -26.27 -2.38
C HIS A 59 9.54 -25.18 -3.35
N ILE A 60 9.54 -25.45 -4.66
CA ILE A 60 9.91 -24.46 -5.68
C ILE A 60 8.93 -23.28 -5.70
N GLU A 61 7.62 -23.55 -5.62
CA GLU A 61 6.59 -22.49 -5.61
C GLU A 61 6.71 -21.62 -4.35
N ASP A 62 7.10 -22.19 -3.20
CA ASP A 62 7.31 -21.48 -1.95
C ASP A 62 8.64 -20.70 -1.90
N ASP A 63 9.70 -21.16 -2.58
CA ASP A 63 11.04 -20.54 -2.55
C ASP A 63 11.19 -19.33 -3.50
N ILE A 64 10.44 -19.29 -4.61
CA ILE A 64 10.50 -18.19 -5.60
C ILE A 64 10.17 -16.81 -4.98
N PRO A 65 9.13 -16.67 -4.13
CA PRO A 65 8.85 -15.44 -3.39
C PRO A 65 10.06 -14.90 -2.62
N GLU A 66 10.80 -15.75 -1.90
CA GLU A 66 11.93 -15.32 -1.06
C GLU A 66 13.08 -14.71 -1.88
N ILE A 67 13.36 -15.29 -3.05
CA ILE A 67 14.40 -14.80 -3.97
C ILE A 67 13.99 -13.44 -4.55
N SER A 68 12.73 -13.31 -4.96
CA SER A 68 12.22 -12.06 -5.53
C SER A 68 12.20 -10.93 -4.50
N GLU A 69 11.85 -11.21 -3.25
CA GLU A 69 11.86 -10.26 -2.15
C GLU A 69 13.29 -9.80 -1.81
N THR A 70 14.25 -10.72 -1.78
CA THR A 70 15.65 -10.41 -1.52
C THR A 70 16.25 -9.51 -2.61
N LEU A 71 15.96 -9.80 -3.88
CA LEU A 71 16.37 -8.96 -5.00
C LEU A 71 15.71 -7.57 -4.97
N LEU A 72 14.40 -7.51 -4.68
CA LEU A 72 13.68 -6.25 -4.53
C LEU A 72 14.20 -5.41 -3.35
N ASN A 73 14.59 -6.04 -2.25
CA ASN A 73 15.25 -5.35 -1.13
C ASN A 73 16.60 -4.73 -1.54
N HIS A 74 17.35 -5.37 -2.44
CA HIS A 74 18.64 -4.85 -2.91
C HIS A 74 18.49 -3.74 -3.97
N LEU A 75 17.55 -3.93 -4.91
CA LEU A 75 17.34 -3.01 -6.03
C LEU A 75 16.49 -1.80 -5.62
N TRP A 76 15.43 -2.02 -4.85
CA TRP A 76 14.47 -0.98 -4.49
C TRP A 76 13.90 -1.14 -3.06
N PRO A 77 14.73 -0.92 -2.02
CA PRO A 77 14.38 -1.13 -0.61
C PRO A 77 13.23 -0.24 -0.10
N HIS A 78 12.74 0.71 -0.90
CA HIS A 78 11.65 1.60 -0.52
C HIS A 78 10.28 1.04 -0.92
N PHE A 79 10.23 0.06 -1.83
CA PHE A 79 8.98 -0.52 -2.30
C PHE A 79 8.36 -1.52 -1.31
N LEU A 80 9.21 -2.12 -0.47
CA LEU A 80 8.81 -3.07 0.56
C LEU A 80 8.59 -2.42 1.93
N ARG A 81 8.80 -1.10 2.06
CA ARG A 81 8.59 -0.40 3.33
C ARG A 81 7.13 -0.03 3.50
N PRO A 82 6.50 -0.33 4.65
CA PRO A 82 5.16 0.14 4.93
C PRO A 82 5.13 1.67 4.94
N TYR A 83 4.13 2.24 4.28
CA TYR A 83 3.89 3.67 4.35
C TYR A 83 3.27 4.02 5.71
N PRO A 84 3.87 4.93 6.50
CA PRO A 84 3.33 5.26 7.80
C PRO A 84 2.02 6.05 7.67
N SER A 85 1.16 5.97 8.68
CA SER A 85 -0.02 6.83 8.77
C SER A 85 0.40 8.30 8.69
N ALA A 86 -0.28 9.07 7.84
CA ALA A 86 -0.03 10.48 7.62
C ALA A 86 -1.36 11.26 7.61
N THR A 87 -1.33 12.51 8.05
CA THR A 87 -2.49 13.39 8.06
C THR A 87 -2.06 14.84 7.84
N ILE A 88 -3.01 15.67 7.41
CA ILE A 88 -2.84 17.12 7.33
C ILE A 88 -3.35 17.73 8.63
N MET A 89 -2.54 18.58 9.24
CA MET A 89 -2.84 19.20 10.53
C MET A 89 -2.78 20.72 10.41
N GLU A 90 -3.80 21.37 10.96
CA GLU A 90 -3.85 22.82 11.11
C GLU A 90 -3.28 23.23 12.48
N PHE A 91 -2.40 24.22 12.49
CA PHE A 91 -1.86 24.82 13.70
C PHE A 91 -2.50 26.19 13.91
N GLU A 92 -3.46 26.25 14.83
CA GLU A 92 -4.12 27.51 15.17
C GLU A 92 -3.51 28.11 16.45
N PRO A 93 -2.69 29.19 16.35
CA PRO A 93 -2.19 29.86 17.54
C PRO A 93 -3.32 30.51 18.34
N LYS A 94 -3.17 30.62 19.67
CA LYS A 94 -4.19 31.34 20.46
C LYS A 94 -4.09 32.84 20.16
N LYS A 95 -5.26 33.50 20.08
CA LYS A 95 -5.36 34.93 19.77
C LYS A 95 -4.48 35.76 20.69
N GLY A 96 -3.66 36.63 20.10
CA GLY A 96 -2.80 37.57 20.83
C GLY A 96 -1.49 36.97 21.39
N LEU A 97 -1.26 35.66 21.25
CA LEU A 97 0.03 35.06 21.63
C LEU A 97 1.14 35.31 20.61
N LEU A 98 0.79 35.46 19.33
CA LEU A 98 1.74 35.77 18.27
C LEU A 98 1.62 37.24 17.91
N GLN A 99 2.71 37.98 18.11
CA GLN A 99 2.84 39.37 17.67
C GLN A 99 3.60 39.48 16.33
N SER A 100 4.28 38.41 15.93
CA SER A 100 5.00 38.28 14.65
C SER A 100 4.96 36.83 14.17
N PRO A 101 5.23 36.56 12.87
CA PRO A 101 5.26 35.20 12.37
C PRO A 101 6.28 34.32 13.09
N GLN A 102 5.90 33.09 13.45
CA GLN A 102 6.77 32.13 14.13
C GLN A 102 6.92 30.86 13.29
N CYS A 103 8.16 30.39 13.10
CA CYS A 103 8.43 29.16 12.38
C CYS A 103 8.51 27.96 13.33
N LEU A 104 7.62 26.99 13.14
CA LEU A 104 7.77 25.64 13.69
C LEU A 104 8.76 24.86 12.82
N ALA A 105 9.79 24.31 13.47
CA ALA A 105 10.79 23.51 12.79
C ALA A 105 10.18 22.24 12.16
N ARG A 106 10.83 21.77 11.09
CA ARG A 106 10.59 20.43 10.55
C ARG A 106 10.88 19.40 11.65
N GLY A 107 10.02 18.38 11.76
CA GLY A 107 10.16 17.34 12.76
C GLY A 107 9.55 17.69 14.13
N THR A 108 8.84 18.82 14.25
CA THR A 108 8.04 19.15 15.44
C THR A 108 7.09 17.99 15.72
N ARG A 109 7.15 17.44 16.93
CA ARG A 109 6.37 16.26 17.33
C ARG A 109 4.94 16.67 17.69
N VAL A 110 3.98 15.88 17.23
CA VAL A 110 2.58 15.98 17.64
C VAL A 110 2.10 14.60 18.08
N MET A 111 1.34 14.56 19.16
CA MET A 111 0.81 13.32 19.71
C MET A 111 -0.69 13.29 19.49
N SER A 112 -1.22 12.13 19.10
CA SER A 112 -2.67 11.93 19.07
C SER A 112 -3.22 11.81 20.50
N ASP A 113 -4.55 11.80 20.59
CA ASP A 113 -5.21 11.23 21.76
C ASP A 113 -4.93 9.72 21.83
N LEU A 114 -5.33 9.10 22.95
CA LEU A 114 -5.24 7.66 23.14
C LEU A 114 -6.23 6.95 22.20
N VAL A 115 -5.70 6.15 21.27
CA VAL A 115 -6.47 5.39 20.26
C VAL A 115 -6.27 3.89 20.50
N GLY A 116 -7.33 3.11 20.29
CA GLY A 116 -7.31 1.65 20.46
C GLY A 116 -8.44 1.14 21.34
N ASP A 117 -8.60 -0.18 21.36
CA ASP A 117 -9.59 -0.86 22.19
C ASP A 117 -9.22 -0.71 23.69
N PRO A 118 -10.16 -0.34 24.58
CA PRO A 118 -9.93 -0.33 26.01
C PRO A 118 -9.38 -1.65 26.57
N ASP A 119 -9.80 -2.80 26.03
CA ASP A 119 -9.45 -4.11 26.54
C ASP A 119 -8.06 -4.58 26.09
N GLU A 120 -7.61 -4.14 24.90
CA GLU A 120 -6.27 -4.45 24.35
C GLU A 120 -5.21 -3.40 24.72
N GLY A 121 -5.64 -2.30 25.35
CA GLY A 121 -4.80 -1.19 25.75
C GLY A 121 -4.75 -0.07 24.71
N LYS A 122 -4.81 1.16 25.20
CA LYS A 122 -4.78 2.35 24.33
C LYS A 122 -3.35 2.78 24.04
N VAL A 123 -3.11 3.20 22.80
CA VAL A 123 -1.80 3.63 22.32
C VAL A 123 -1.86 5.10 21.91
N GLN A 124 -0.75 5.81 22.12
CA GLN A 124 -0.61 7.19 21.65
C GLN A 124 0.25 7.23 20.40
N CYS A 125 -0.33 7.64 19.28
CA CYS A 125 0.39 7.78 18.02
C CYS A 125 1.27 9.04 18.04
N ARG A 126 2.49 8.91 17.51
CA ARG A 126 3.46 10.02 17.42
C ARG A 126 3.65 10.41 15.97
N PHE A 127 3.28 11.64 15.65
CA PHE A 127 3.47 12.26 14.35
C PHE A 127 4.58 13.30 14.42
N ARG A 128 5.11 13.67 13.25
CA ARG A 128 6.08 14.76 13.12
C ARG A 128 5.79 15.57 11.88
N THR A 129 6.02 16.89 11.96
CA THR A 129 5.92 17.76 10.78
C THR A 129 6.95 17.35 9.73
N THR A 130 6.54 17.28 8.46
CA THR A 130 7.41 16.88 7.35
C THR A 130 8.20 18.07 6.77
N ALA A 131 7.75 19.29 7.04
CA ALA A 131 8.33 20.56 6.58
C ALA A 131 8.24 21.63 7.69
N PRO A 132 9.03 22.72 7.61
CA PRO A 132 8.83 23.88 8.48
C PRO A 132 7.47 24.56 8.20
N VAL A 133 6.80 24.99 9.26
CA VAL A 133 5.47 25.62 9.21
C VAL A 133 5.56 27.02 9.79
N VAL A 134 5.23 28.04 9.01
CA VAL A 134 5.18 29.42 9.47
C VAL A 134 3.78 29.70 10.00
N LEU A 135 3.68 29.96 11.30
CA LEU A 135 2.47 30.40 11.97
C LEU A 135 2.34 31.90 11.81
N ASN A 136 1.27 32.33 11.15
CA ASN A 136 0.96 33.74 11.01
C ASN A 136 -0.15 34.15 11.99
N PRO A 137 -0.12 35.39 12.50
CA PRO A 137 -1.21 35.95 13.29
C PRO A 137 -2.36 36.42 12.37
N LEU A 138 -2.72 35.56 11.42
CA LEU A 138 -3.74 35.76 10.40
C LEU A 138 -4.73 34.61 10.44
N ARG A 139 -6.00 34.92 10.21
CA ARG A 139 -7.08 33.94 10.07
C ARG A 139 -7.86 34.22 8.82
N ILE A 140 -8.32 33.15 8.16
CA ILE A 140 -9.30 33.28 7.09
C ILE A 140 -10.64 33.63 7.75
N ALA A 141 -11.20 34.77 7.37
CA ALA A 141 -12.44 35.32 7.91
C ALA A 141 -13.63 35.08 6.97
N SER A 142 -13.39 35.03 5.65
CA SER A 142 -14.42 34.73 4.66
C SER A 142 -13.84 34.01 3.45
N LEU A 143 -14.70 33.22 2.82
CA LEU A 143 -14.48 32.61 1.52
C LEU A 143 -15.74 32.85 0.69
N GLU A 144 -15.60 33.58 -0.41
CA GLU A 144 -16.67 33.83 -1.36
C GLU A 144 -16.29 33.22 -2.71
N LEU A 145 -17.29 32.62 -3.36
CA LEU A 145 -17.17 32.07 -4.70
C LEU A 145 -18.06 32.90 -5.63
N ASP A 146 -17.49 33.37 -6.72
CA ASP A 146 -18.18 34.21 -7.70
C ASP A 146 -17.89 33.66 -9.10
N GLU A 147 -18.91 33.64 -9.96
CA GLU A 147 -18.80 33.26 -11.37
C GLU A 147 -19.06 34.50 -12.21
N PRO A 148 -18.00 35.20 -12.65
CA PRO A 148 -18.17 36.42 -13.41
C PRO A 148 -18.94 36.15 -14.70
N SER A 149 -19.70 37.14 -15.17
CA SER A 149 -20.46 37.06 -16.43
C SER A 149 -19.61 36.77 -17.67
N GLY A 150 -18.28 36.97 -17.59
CA GLY A 150 -17.31 36.58 -18.62
C GLY A 150 -16.85 35.12 -18.57
N GLY A 151 -17.40 34.31 -17.67
CA GLY A 151 -17.00 32.92 -17.42
C GLY A 151 -15.85 32.79 -16.41
N GLY A 152 -15.67 31.56 -15.92
CA GLY A 152 -14.68 31.18 -14.92
C GLY A 152 -15.19 31.29 -13.48
N THR A 153 -14.38 30.81 -12.54
CA THR A 153 -14.68 30.81 -11.10
C THR A 153 -13.66 31.65 -10.36
N ARG A 154 -14.12 32.55 -9.50
CA ARG A 154 -13.29 33.44 -8.67
C ARG A 154 -13.50 33.08 -7.20
N PHE A 155 -12.40 32.76 -6.53
CA PHE A 155 -12.36 32.64 -5.08
C PHE A 155 -11.87 33.94 -4.47
N ARG A 156 -12.65 34.53 -3.56
CA ARG A 156 -12.24 35.68 -2.75
C ARG A 156 -12.08 35.23 -1.31
N LEU A 157 -10.85 35.28 -0.82
CA LEU A 157 -10.48 34.97 0.56
C LEU A 157 -10.31 36.27 1.34
N GLY A 158 -11.12 36.46 2.39
CA GLY A 158 -10.95 37.54 3.34
C GLY A 158 -10.07 37.09 4.50
N PHE A 159 -9.08 37.89 4.87
CA PHE A 159 -8.22 37.63 6.02
C PHE A 159 -8.46 38.66 7.13
N ARG A 160 -8.28 38.23 8.38
CA ARG A 160 -8.29 39.11 9.55
C ARG A 160 -7.02 38.86 10.37
N THR A 161 -6.38 39.93 10.82
CA THR A 161 -5.25 39.89 11.76
C THR A 161 -5.74 39.83 13.20
N ASP A 162 -4.90 39.29 14.08
CA ASP A 162 -5.12 39.41 15.52
C ASP A 162 -4.98 40.87 15.99
N PRO A 163 -5.63 41.25 17.12
CA PRO A 163 -5.58 42.62 17.63
C PRO A 163 -4.14 43.10 17.91
N GLY A 164 -3.81 44.32 17.47
CA GLY A 164 -2.51 44.94 17.70
C GLY A 164 -1.48 44.70 16.61
N ILE A 165 -1.84 44.00 15.53
CA ILE A 165 -0.93 43.66 14.43
C ILE A 165 -1.37 44.40 13.17
N ASP A 166 -0.46 45.22 12.64
CA ASP A 166 -0.64 45.83 11.33
C ASP A 166 -0.34 44.80 10.23
N VAL A 167 -1.16 44.81 9.18
CA VAL A 167 -0.96 43.96 8.00
C VAL A 167 0.34 44.33 7.28
N GLY A 168 0.73 45.61 7.33
CA GLY A 168 1.97 46.09 6.70
C GLY A 168 3.25 45.48 7.28
N ASP A 169 3.18 45.00 8.53
CA ASP A 169 4.33 44.41 9.24
C ASP A 169 4.48 42.90 8.97
N LEU A 170 3.54 42.29 8.25
CA LEU A 170 3.56 40.86 7.94
C LEU A 170 4.19 40.61 6.57
N ASP A 171 5.19 39.73 6.54
CA ASP A 171 5.70 39.18 5.28
C ASP A 171 4.72 38.17 4.70
N LEU A 172 3.92 38.61 3.71
CA LEU A 172 2.93 37.80 3.01
C LEU A 172 3.43 37.25 1.67
N ALA A 173 4.71 37.39 1.36
CA ALA A 173 5.26 36.96 0.07
C ALA A 173 5.10 35.45 -0.18
N ALA A 174 5.09 34.65 0.89
CA ALA A 174 4.99 33.18 0.83
C ALA A 174 3.91 32.63 1.76
N LEU A 175 2.68 33.19 1.69
CA LEU A 175 1.55 32.67 2.46
C LEU A 175 1.12 31.28 1.94
N LYS A 176 1.27 30.26 2.79
CA LYS A 176 0.84 28.89 2.48
C LYS A 176 -0.63 28.73 2.88
N ILE A 177 -1.47 28.40 1.90
CA ILE A 177 -2.89 28.14 2.09
C ILE A 177 -3.15 26.69 1.70
N HIS A 178 -3.80 25.94 2.59
CA HIS A 178 -4.31 24.61 2.28
C HIS A 178 -5.82 24.69 2.08
N LEU A 179 -6.29 24.34 0.87
CA LEU A 179 -7.71 24.26 0.56
C LEU A 179 -8.16 22.82 0.78
N LYS A 180 -8.87 22.59 1.89
CA LYS A 180 -9.51 21.30 2.15
C LYS A 180 -10.91 21.33 1.53
N ALA A 181 -11.07 20.65 0.41
CA ALA A 181 -12.35 20.45 -0.27
C ALA A 181 -12.61 18.95 -0.49
N ASP A 182 -13.87 18.60 -0.74
CA ASP A 182 -14.24 17.27 -1.20
C ASP A 182 -13.50 16.97 -2.53
N PRO A 183 -13.00 15.74 -2.78
CA PRO A 183 -12.40 15.38 -4.05
C PRO A 183 -13.23 15.75 -5.28
N ALA A 184 -14.57 15.75 -5.18
CA ALA A 184 -15.46 16.17 -6.26
C ALA A 184 -15.43 17.69 -6.56
N LEU A 185 -14.95 18.50 -5.62
CA LEU A 185 -14.86 19.96 -5.69
C LEU A 185 -13.42 20.48 -5.82
N ALA A 186 -12.41 19.62 -5.62
CA ALA A 186 -11.00 20.00 -5.53
C ALA A 186 -10.21 19.89 -6.86
N LEU A 187 -10.91 19.66 -7.97
CA LEU A 187 -10.33 19.50 -9.32
C LEU A 187 -10.22 20.83 -10.08
#